data_AF-A0A0L0F285-F1
#
_entry.id   AF-A0A0L0F285-F1
#
_cell.length_a   1.000
_cell.length_b   1.000
_cell.length_c   1.000
_cell.angle_alpha   90.00
_cell.angle_beta   90.00
_cell.angle_gamma   90.00
#
_symmetry.space_group_name_H-M   'P 1'
#
loop_
_entity.id
_entity.type
_entity.pdbx_description
1 polymer ?
#
loop_
_entity_poly.entity_id
_entity_poly.type
_entity_poly.pdbx_seq_one_letter_code
_entity_poly.pdbx_strand_id
1 'polypeptide(L)'
;FIIQELLKNSIRATMEAHAARIKADPDNTQPEGPPPIIVTCSHGEEDFIIRISDKGGGITPLDLPHVFDYSFSTAVQSHVPHMR
;
A
#
# COMPACT_ATOMS: atom_id res chain seq x y z
N PHE A 1 -12.48 10.51 -4.57
CA PHE A 1 -11.39 10.97 -3.69
C PHE A 1 -10.98 9.91 -2.66
N ILE A 2 -11.86 9.33 -1.83
CA ILE A 2 -11.42 8.36 -0.80
C ILE A 2 -10.80 7.08 -1.40
N ILE A 3 -11.50 6.45 -2.35
CA ILE A 3 -11.09 5.14 -2.91
C ILE A 3 -9.72 5.23 -3.60
N GLN A 4 -9.46 6.29 -4.37
CA GLN A 4 -8.17 6.47 -5.05
C GLN A 4 -7.00 6.55 -4.05
N GLU A 5 -7.17 7.19 -2.90
CA GLU A 5 -6.10 7.36 -1.91
C GLU A 5 -5.79 6.03 -1.22
N LEU A 6 -6.84 5.28 -0.84
CA LEU A 6 -6.68 3.94 -0.28
C LEU A 6 -6.01 2.99 -1.28
N LEU A 7 -6.41 3.03 -2.55
CA LEU A 7 -5.79 2.21 -3.60
C LEU A 7 -4.33 2.59 -3.83
N LYS A 8 -3.97 3.88 -3.87
CA LYS A 8 -2.56 4.31 -3.97
C LYS A 8 -1.71 3.75 -2.83
N ASN A 9 -2.24 3.80 -1.61
CA ASN A 9 -1.54 3.27 -0.44
C ASN A 9 -1.34 1.75 -0.52
N SER A 10 -2.40 1.00 -0.83
CA SER A 10 -2.34 -0.46 -0.99
C SER A 10 -1.43 -0.91 -2.12
N ILE A 11 -1.44 -0.20 -3.27
CA ILE A 11 -0.54 -0.48 -4.40
C ILE A 11 0.91 -0.22 -3.99
N ARG A 12 1.21 0.94 -3.40
CA ARG A 12 2.56 1.28 -2.96
C ARG A 12 3.12 0.24 -2.00
N ALA A 13 2.36 -0.08 -0.94
CA ALA A 13 2.79 -1.04 0.07
C ALA A 13 3.04 -2.44 -0.54
N THR A 14 2.14 -2.90 -1.41
CA THR A 14 2.27 -4.21 -2.09
C THR A 14 3.52 -4.26 -2.97
N MET A 15 3.76 -3.21 -3.75
CA MET A 15 4.91 -3.13 -4.66
C MET A 15 6.23 -3.05 -3.90
N GLU A 16 6.31 -2.21 -2.87
CA GLU A 16 7.50 -2.06 -2.03
C GLU A 16 7.84 -3.38 -1.31
N ALA A 17 6.83 -4.05 -0.72
CA ALA A 17 7.00 -5.34 -0.06
C ALA A 17 7.41 -6.46 -1.03
N HIS A 18 6.80 -6.52 -2.22
CA HIS A 18 7.16 -7.49 -3.24
C HIS A 18 8.60 -7.29 -3.73
N ALA A 19 9.00 -6.04 -3.99
CA ALA A 19 10.37 -5.70 -4.39
C ALA A 19 11.40 -6.02 -3.30
N ALA A 20 11.08 -5.75 -2.03
CA ALA A 20 11.94 -6.12 -0.91
C ALA A 20 12.11 -7.63 -0.79
N ARG A 21 11.05 -8.41 -1.01
CA ARG A 21 11.11 -9.88 -1.02
C ARG A 21 11.98 -10.42 -2.16
N ILE A 22 11.84 -9.87 -3.38
CA ILE A 22 12.70 -10.24 -4.52
C ILE A 22 14.19 -10.01 -4.19
N LYS A 23 14.51 -8.89 -3.54
CA LYS A 23 15.90 -8.58 -3.17
C LYS A 23 16.44 -9.50 -2.08
N ALA A 24 15.59 -9.93 -1.14
CA ALA A 24 16.00 -10.78 -0.03
C ALA A 24 16.16 -12.24 -0.43
N ASP A 25 15.33 -12.74 -1.35
CA ASP A 25 15.35 -14.13 -1.79
C ASP A 25 15.04 -14.22 -3.31
N PRO A 26 16.07 -14.07 -4.17
CA PRO A 26 15.91 -14.05 -5.62
C PRO A 26 15.61 -15.42 -6.24
N ASP A 27 15.87 -16.52 -5.53
CA ASP A 27 15.61 -17.88 -6.02
C ASP A 27 14.21 -18.38 -5.63
N ASN A 28 13.59 -17.81 -4.58
CA ASN A 28 12.26 -18.18 -4.09
C ASN A 28 11.20 -17.12 -4.38
N THR A 29 11.32 -16.47 -5.54
CA THR A 29 10.39 -15.41 -5.94
C THR A 29 9.27 -15.96 -6.80
N GLN A 30 8.03 -15.55 -6.48
CA GLN A 30 6.86 -15.94 -7.26
C GLN A 30 7.01 -15.41 -8.69
N PRO A 31 6.94 -16.28 -9.72
CA PRO A 31 7.01 -15.86 -11.11
C PRO A 31 5.81 -14.98 -11.52
N GLU A 32 4.69 -15.06 -10.79
CA GLU A 32 3.43 -14.35 -11.10
C GLU A 32 3.36 -12.85 -10.71
N GLY A 33 4.44 -12.24 -10.21
CA GLY A 33 4.47 -10.81 -9.86
C GLY A 33 3.87 -10.46 -8.49
N PRO A 34 3.53 -9.19 -8.22
CA PRO A 34 3.00 -8.76 -6.93
C PRO A 34 1.63 -9.40 -6.64
N PRO A 35 1.31 -9.73 -5.37
CA PRO A 35 0.03 -10.31 -5.03
C PRO A 35 -1.13 -9.33 -5.32
N PRO A 36 -2.33 -9.83 -5.65
CA PRO A 36 -3.46 -8.98 -5.98
C PRO A 36 -4.00 -8.25 -4.74
N ILE A 37 -4.47 -7.02 -4.96
CA ILE A 37 -5.28 -6.28 -3.99
C ILE A 37 -6.74 -6.73 -4.14
N ILE A 38 -7.36 -7.17 -3.06
CA ILE A 38 -8.73 -7.65 -3.05
C ILE A 38 -9.66 -6.54 -2.59
N VAL A 39 -10.63 -6.19 -3.44
CA VAL A 39 -11.69 -5.25 -3.09
C VAL A 39 -13.00 -6.02 -2.89
N THR A 40 -13.55 -5.98 -1.69
CA THR A 40 -14.86 -6.55 -1.35
C THR A 40 -15.86 -5.43 -1.18
N CYS A 41 -16.97 -5.47 -1.93
CA CYS A 41 -18.08 -4.54 -1.78
C CYS A 41 -19.27 -5.26 -1.13
N SER A 42 -19.87 -4.64 -0.13
CA SER A 42 -21.06 -5.14 0.55
C SER A 42 -22.07 -4.01 0.72
N HIS A 43 -23.34 -4.30 0.47
CA HIS A 43 -24.43 -3.36 0.63
C HIS A 43 -25.39 -3.89 1.72
N GLY A 44 -25.55 -3.10 2.78
CA GLY A 44 -26.59 -3.30 3.79
C GLY A 44 -27.70 -2.26 3.63
N GLU A 45 -28.72 -2.34 4.49
CA GLU A 45 -29.87 -1.42 4.45
C GLU A 45 -29.48 0.03 4.81
N GLU A 46 -28.53 0.20 5.72
CA GLU A 46 -28.06 1.51 6.18
C GLU A 46 -26.72 1.93 5.54
N ASP A 47 -25.83 0.95 5.30
CA ASP A 47 -24.43 1.21 4.93
C ASP A 47 -23.99 0.52 3.64
N PHE A 48 -23.01 1.14 2.96
CA PHE A 48 -22.25 0.53 1.87
C PHE A 48 -20.78 0.41 2.25
N ILE A 49 -20.28 -0.82 2.35
CA ILE A 49 -18.93 -1.13 2.82
C ILE A 49 -18.04 -1.50 1.63
N ILE A 50 -16.89 -0.84 1.53
CA ILE A 50 -15.81 -1.21 0.62
C ILE A 50 -14.61 -1.60 1.48
N ARG A 51 -14.22 -2.88 1.43
CA ARG A 51 -13.00 -3.38 2.06
C ARG A 51 -11.91 -3.57 1.02
N ILE A 52 -10.80 -2.85 1.19
CA ILE A 52 -9.59 -3.00 0.37
C ILE A 52 -8.58 -3.78 1.20
N SER A 53 -8.11 -4.91 0.69
CA SER A 53 -7.15 -5.79 1.37
C SER A 53 -5.94 -6.02 0.50
N ASP A 54 -4.77 -5.66 1.02
CA ASP A 54 -3.48 -5.85 0.35
C ASP A 54 -2.56 -6.80 1.11
N LYS A 55 -1.44 -7.17 0.48
CA LYS A 55 -0.38 -7.98 1.10
C LYS A 55 0.94 -7.18 1.16
N GLY A 56 0.84 -5.89 1.50
CA GLY A 56 1.97 -4.95 1.57
C GLY A 56 2.80 -5.00 2.84
N GLY A 57 2.64 -6.01 3.69
CA GLY A 57 3.40 -6.15 4.94
C GLY A 57 2.80 -5.44 6.16
N GLY A 58 1.74 -4.65 5.97
CA GLY A 58 1.01 -3.98 7.05
C GLY A 58 1.67 -2.68 7.53
N ILE A 59 1.10 -2.10 8.58
CA ILE A 59 1.58 -0.87 9.22
C ILE A 59 2.36 -1.26 10.47
N THR A 60 3.54 -0.67 10.68
CA THR A 60 4.33 -0.97 11.87
C THR A 60 3.64 -0.44 13.13
N PRO A 61 3.81 -1.08 14.31
CA PRO A 61 3.23 -0.57 15.55
C PRO A 61 3.68 0.85 15.93
N LEU A 62 4.86 1.26 15.47
CA LEU A 62 5.41 2.61 15.69
C LEU A 62 4.69 3.66 14.83
N ASP A 63 4.34 3.31 13.59
CA ASP A 63 3.68 4.22 12.66
C ASP A 63 2.17 4.30 12.87
N LEU A 64 1.55 3.26 13.44
CA LEU A 64 0.10 3.14 13.60
C LEU A 64 -0.58 4.36 14.27
N PRO A 65 -0.01 4.99 15.33
CA PRO A 65 -0.59 6.19 15.93
C PRO A 65 -0.60 7.42 15.01
N HIS A 66 0.24 7.44 13.97
CA HIS A 66 0.52 8.61 13.14
C HIS A 66 -0.13 8.58 11.76
N VAL A 67 -0.71 7.45 11.34
CA VAL A 67 -1.24 7.29 9.97
C VAL A 67 -2.38 8.25 9.60
N PHE A 68 -2.99 8.91 10.59
CA PHE A 68 -4.03 9.92 10.41
C PHE A 68 -3.52 11.36 10.58
N ASP A 69 -2.25 11.57 10.92
CA ASP A 69 -1.64 12.89 11.01
C ASP A 69 -1.45 13.46 9.59
N TYR A 70 -1.98 14.66 9.31
CA TYR A 70 -2.01 15.24 7.96
C TYR A 70 -0.67 15.26 7.22
N SER A 71 0.44 15.48 7.94
CA SER A 71 1.77 15.61 7.36
C SER A 71 2.61 14.33 7.46
N PHE A 72 2.07 13.26 8.06
CA PHE A 72 2.80 12.01 8.20
C PHE A 72 2.75 11.22 6.89
N SER A 73 3.91 10.79 6.41
CA SER A 73 4.03 9.90 5.26
C SER A 73 5.34 9.14 5.32
N THR A 74 5.29 7.85 4.97
CA THR A 74 6.49 7.01 4.79
C THR A 74 6.98 7.00 3.34
N ALA A 75 6.31 7.72 2.44
CA ALA A 75 6.74 7.82 1.05
C ALA A 75 8.03 8.65 0.95
N VAL A 76 9.02 8.13 0.24
CA VAL A 76 10.26 8.86 0.00
C VAL A 76 9.97 10.06 -0.88
N GLN A 77 10.31 11.27 -0.43
CA GLN A 77 10.18 12.47 -1.25
C GLN A 77 11.21 12.39 -2.38
N SER A 78 10.75 12.21 -3.62
CA SER A 78 11.62 12.27 -4.79
C SER A 78 12.17 13.70 -4.91
N HIS A 79 13.44 13.89 -4.56
CA HIS A 79 14.15 15.12 -4.84
C HIS A 79 14.34 15.20 -6.37
N VAL A 80 13.46 15.90 -7.06
CA VAL A 80 13.66 16.20 -8.49
C VAL A 80 14.76 17.26 -8.54
N PRO A 81 15.97 16.96 -9.07
CA PRO A 81 17.00 17.97 -9.18
C PRO A 81 16.49 19.00 -10.19
N HIS A 82 16.35 20.25 -9.77
CA HIS A 82 16.15 21.34 -10.71
C HIS A 82 17.40 21.40 -11.62
N MET A 83 17.26 20.94 -12.87
CA MET A 83 18.19 21.32 -13.93
C MET A 83 18.11 22.84 -14.07
N ARG A 84 19.18 23.53 -13.66
CA ARG A 84 19.49 24.89 -14.07
C ARG A 84 20.37 24.84 -15.31
#